data_AF-A0A966NZ29-F1
#
_entry.id   AF-A0A966NZ29-F1
#
_cell.length_a   1.000
_cell.length_b   1.000
_cell.length_c   1.000
_cell.angle_alpha   90.00
_cell.angle_beta   90.00
_cell.angle_gamma   90.00
#
_symmetry.space_group_name_H-M   'P 1'
#
loop_
_entity.id
_entity.type
_entity.pdbx_description
1 polymer ?
#
loop_
_entity_poly.entity_id
_entity_poly.type
_entity_poly.pdbx_seq_one_letter_code
_entity_poly.pdbx_strand_id
1 'polypeptide(L)'
;LLPRVVDAVGDSIEVLVDGGVRRGSDVVKACALGARAVMFGRPYLYGLGAGGEMGVRWAIDHITSGVTRTMGLIGETSITKLSPGVVTRVRD
;
A
#
# COMPACT_ATOMS: atom_id res chain seq x y z
N LEU A 1 3.27 -12.80 -6.25
CA LEU A 1 3.73 -12.28 -7.56
C LEU A 1 4.69 -11.12 -7.38
N LEU A 2 4.28 -10.04 -6.71
CA LEU A 2 5.07 -8.81 -6.55
C LEU A 2 6.59 -9.02 -6.26
N PRO A 3 7.02 -9.75 -5.22
CA PRO A 3 8.47 -9.93 -4.96
C PRO A 3 9.23 -10.52 -6.15
N ARG A 4 8.63 -11.50 -6.87
CA ARG A 4 9.25 -12.13 -8.05
C ARG A 4 9.46 -11.13 -9.20
N VAL A 5 8.57 -10.14 -9.33
CA VAL A 5 8.68 -9.11 -10.37
C VAL A 5 9.77 -8.11 -9.97
N VAL A 6 9.78 -7.67 -8.71
CA VAL A 6 10.81 -6.78 -8.15
C VAL A 6 12.20 -7.41 -8.33
N ASP A 7 12.37 -8.68 -7.95
CA ASP A 7 13.64 -9.39 -8.09
C ASP A 7 14.12 -9.49 -9.55
N ALA A 8 13.18 -9.63 -10.50
CA ALA A 8 13.51 -9.78 -11.91
C ALA A 8 13.95 -8.46 -12.57
N VAL A 9 13.45 -7.31 -12.10
CA VAL A 9 13.77 -6.00 -12.68
C VAL A 9 14.84 -5.24 -11.89
N GLY A 10 15.08 -5.60 -10.62
CA GLY A 10 16.01 -4.91 -9.73
C GLY A 10 15.71 -3.41 -9.66
N ASP A 11 16.76 -2.60 -9.64
CA ASP A 11 16.65 -1.14 -9.57
C ASP A 11 16.52 -0.45 -10.93
N SER A 12 16.32 -1.21 -12.02
CA SER A 12 16.28 -0.65 -13.37
C SER A 12 15.03 0.17 -13.67
N ILE A 13 13.91 -0.14 -13.01
CA ILE A 13 12.62 0.54 -13.16
C ILE A 13 11.83 0.51 -11.86
N GLU A 14 10.95 1.50 -11.67
CA GLU A 14 10.02 1.51 -10.54
C GLU A 14 8.87 0.50 -10.74
N VAL A 15 8.59 -0.30 -9.72
CA VAL A 15 7.47 -1.26 -9.73
C VAL A 15 6.28 -0.68 -8.97
N LEU A 16 5.15 -0.51 -9.66
CA LEU A 16 3.88 -0.15 -9.04
C LEU A 16 2.94 -1.37 -9.00
N VAL A 17 2.01 -1.41 -8.03
CA VAL A 17 1.04 -2.50 -7.90
C VAL A 17 -0.37 -2.01 -7.58
N ASP A 18 -1.38 -2.61 -8.22
CA ASP A 18 -2.80 -2.55 -7.83
C ASP A 18 -3.31 -3.99 -7.68
N GLY A 19 -4.52 -4.13 -7.15
CA GLY A 19 -5.20 -5.40 -6.96
C GLY A 19 -5.42 -5.64 -5.48
N GLY A 20 -6.52 -5.12 -4.94
CA GLY A 20 -6.98 -5.47 -3.59
C GLY A 20 -6.47 -4.59 -2.44
N VAL A 21 -5.80 -3.47 -2.71
CA VAL A 21 -5.41 -2.49 -1.68
C VAL A 21 -6.66 -1.83 -1.06
N ARG A 22 -6.93 -2.08 0.23
CA ARG A 22 -8.10 -1.54 0.94
C ARG A 22 -7.77 -0.89 2.27
N ARG A 23 -6.60 -1.21 2.84
CA ARG A 23 -6.15 -0.73 4.14
C ARG A 23 -4.76 -0.13 4.02
N GLY A 24 -4.41 0.77 4.93
CA GLY A 24 -3.04 1.31 4.98
C GLY A 24 -1.97 0.23 5.17
N SER A 25 -2.27 -0.86 5.88
CA SER A 25 -1.33 -1.98 6.02
C SER A 25 -1.11 -2.77 4.72
N ASP A 26 -2.04 -2.73 3.77
CA ASP A 26 -1.82 -3.32 2.44
C ASP A 26 -0.79 -2.51 1.66
N VAL A 27 -0.86 -1.17 1.76
CA VAL A 27 0.15 -0.25 1.18
C VAL A 27 1.53 -0.53 1.77
N VAL A 28 1.62 -0.56 3.11
CA VAL A 28 2.89 -0.79 3.82
C VAL A 28 3.50 -2.14 3.46
N LYS A 29 2.69 -3.21 3.39
CA LYS A 29 3.17 -4.53 2.96
C LYS A 29 3.67 -4.51 1.53
N ALA A 30 2.96 -3.87 0.60
CA ALA A 30 3.38 -3.79 -0.80
C ALA A 30 4.72 -3.06 -0.93
N CYS A 31 4.87 -1.91 -0.25
CA CYS A 31 6.12 -1.15 -0.26
C CYS A 31 7.28 -1.91 0.41
N ALA A 32 7.03 -2.57 1.55
CA ALA A 32 8.01 -3.44 2.20
C ALA A 32 8.44 -4.63 1.31
N LEU A 33 7.57 -5.07 0.40
CA LEU A 33 7.85 -6.13 -0.57
C LEU A 33 8.41 -5.61 -1.91
N GLY A 34 8.82 -4.34 -1.97
CA GLY A 34 9.55 -3.75 -3.09
C GLY A 34 8.73 -2.95 -4.09
N ALA A 35 7.43 -2.72 -3.87
CA ALA A 35 6.69 -1.77 -4.69
C ALA A 35 7.09 -0.32 -4.35
N ARG A 36 7.32 0.51 -5.36
CA ARG A 36 7.53 1.96 -5.18
C ARG A 36 6.27 2.67 -4.68
N ALA A 37 5.12 2.29 -5.24
CA ALA A 37 3.83 2.82 -4.86
C ALA A 37 2.73 1.79 -5.15
N VAL A 38 1.55 2.05 -4.60
CA VAL A 38 0.35 1.28 -4.92
C VAL A 38 -0.70 2.16 -5.59
N MET A 39 -1.56 1.52 -6.37
CA MET A 39 -2.76 2.13 -6.92
C MET A 39 -3.99 1.41 -6.35
N PHE A 40 -5.15 2.05 -6.40
CA PHE A 40 -6.42 1.43 -6.06
C PHE A 40 -7.54 2.02 -6.91
N GLY A 41 -8.33 1.17 -7.56
CA GLY A 41 -9.50 1.59 -8.35
C GLY A 41 -10.79 1.71 -7.52
N ARG A 42 -11.39 0.56 -7.20
CA ARG A 42 -12.73 0.47 -6.60
C ARG A 42 -12.96 1.34 -5.34
N PRO A 43 -12.02 1.50 -4.40
CA PRO A 43 -12.27 2.28 -3.18
C PRO A 43 -12.70 3.73 -3.43
N TYR A 44 -12.02 4.47 -4.33
CA TYR A 44 -12.41 5.86 -4.60
C TYR A 44 -13.72 5.93 -5.40
N LEU A 45 -14.02 4.95 -6.25
CA LEU A 45 -15.31 4.87 -6.97
C LEU A 45 -16.47 4.60 -6.01
N TYR A 46 -16.26 3.78 -4.98
CA TYR A 46 -17.26 3.56 -3.94
C TYR A 46 -17.46 4.83 -3.10
N GLY A 47 -16.39 5.54 -2.78
CA GLY A 47 -16.47 6.88 -2.17
C GLY A 47 -17.28 7.85 -3.03
N LEU A 48 -16.99 7.89 -4.33
CA LEU A 48 -17.71 8.72 -5.30
C LEU A 48 -19.22 8.41 -5.30
N GLY A 49 -19.59 7.13 -5.34
CA GLY A 49 -20.99 6.71 -5.32
C GLY A 49 -21.70 7.01 -3.98
N ALA A 50 -20.98 6.96 -2.86
CA ALA A 50 -21.56 7.15 -1.53
C ALA A 50 -21.70 8.63 -1.12
N GLY A 51 -20.82 9.51 -1.61
CA GLY A 51 -20.76 10.89 -1.14
C GLY A 51 -20.09 11.86 -2.10
N GLY A 52 -20.05 11.55 -3.41
CA GLY A 52 -19.42 12.40 -4.41
C GLY A 52 -17.94 12.66 -4.10
N GLU A 53 -17.48 13.89 -4.35
CA GLU A 53 -16.12 14.31 -4.04
C GLU A 53 -15.73 14.07 -2.58
N MET A 54 -16.65 14.33 -1.63
CA MET A 54 -16.37 14.14 -0.21
C MET A 54 -16.10 12.67 0.12
N GLY A 55 -16.83 11.75 -0.51
CA GLY A 55 -16.60 10.32 -0.33
C GLY A 55 -15.29 9.85 -0.97
N VAL A 56 -14.89 10.42 -2.12
CA VAL A 56 -13.56 10.19 -2.72
C VAL A 56 -12.46 10.63 -1.75
N ARG A 57 -12.55 11.87 -1.24
CA ARG A 57 -11.59 12.42 -0.27
C ARG A 57 -11.50 11.55 0.98
N TRP A 58 -12.65 11.15 1.53
CA TRP A 58 -12.71 10.25 2.69
C TRP A 58 -12.00 8.91 2.42
N ALA A 59 -12.20 8.29 1.26
CA ALA A 59 -11.55 7.03 0.91
C ALA A 59 -10.02 7.16 0.85
N ILE A 60 -9.53 8.25 0.27
CA ILE A 60 -8.08 8.57 0.19
C ILE A 60 -7.52 8.80 1.60
N ASP A 61 -8.19 9.62 2.42
CA ASP A 61 -7.76 9.96 3.77
C ASP A 61 -7.78 8.73 4.70
N HIS A 62 -8.78 7.86 4.53
CA HIS A 62 -8.88 6.62 5.30
C HIS A 62 -7.68 5.69 5.05
N ILE A 63 -7.31 5.48 3.79
CA ILE A 63 -6.15 4.66 3.45
C ILE A 63 -4.86 5.34 3.93
N THR A 64 -4.70 6.64 3.68
CA THR A 64 -3.50 7.42 4.03
C THR A 64 -3.26 7.46 5.54
N SER A 65 -4.31 7.74 6.33
CA SER A 65 -4.22 7.68 7.80
C SER A 65 -3.93 6.27 8.33
N GLY A 66 -4.42 5.24 7.63
CA GLY A 66 -4.07 3.85 7.88
C GLY A 66 -2.57 3.57 7.67
N VAL A 67 -1.94 4.19 6.67
CA VAL A 67 -0.49 4.06 6.42
C VAL A 67 0.27 4.65 7.60
N THR A 68 -0.01 5.91 7.96
CA THR A 68 0.62 6.58 9.11
C THR A 68 0.48 5.76 10.39
N ARG A 69 -0.73 5.24 10.66
CA ARG A 69 -0.99 4.37 11.82
C ARG A 69 -0.16 3.10 11.78
N THR A 70 -0.12 2.42 10.64
CA THR A 70 0.63 1.16 10.49
C THR A 70 2.13 1.40 10.67
N MET A 71 2.69 2.43 10.02
CA MET A 71 4.09 2.84 10.16
C MET A 71 4.45 3.12 11.62
N GLY A 72 3.62 3.89 12.33
CA GLY A 72 3.81 4.17 13.76
C GLY A 72 3.78 2.91 14.64
N LEU A 73 2.88 1.95 14.35
CA LEU A 73 2.79 0.70 15.10
C LEU A 73 3.98 -0.23 14.88
N ILE A 74 4.62 -0.19 13.70
CA ILE A 74 5.80 -1.02 13.40
C ILE A 74 7.12 -0.28 13.67
N GLY A 75 7.07 0.95 14.20
CA GLY A 75 8.25 1.72 14.57
C GLY A 75 8.99 2.36 13.39
N GLU A 76 8.37 2.47 12.22
CA GLU A 76 9.01 3.03 11.03
C GLU A 76 8.63 4.50 10.80
N THR A 77 9.64 5.30 10.48
CA THR A 77 9.52 6.77 10.34
C THR A 77 9.50 7.23 8.89
N SER A 78 9.83 6.36 7.95
CA SER A 78 9.82 6.67 6.52
C SER A 78 9.46 5.43 5.71
N ILE A 79 8.65 5.61 4.66
CA ILE A 79 8.28 4.52 3.75
C ILE A 79 9.51 3.94 3.02
N THR A 80 10.57 4.75 2.85
CA THR A 80 11.82 4.34 2.21
C THR A 80 12.70 3.44 3.08
N LYS A 81 12.39 3.31 4.37
CA LYS A 81 13.10 2.43 5.31
C LYS A 81 12.44 1.05 5.40
N LEU A 82 11.27 0.87 4.80
CA LEU A 82 10.59 -0.42 4.80
C LEU A 82 11.44 -1.48 4.12
N SER A 83 11.49 -2.64 4.77
CA SER A 83 12.17 -3.82 4.26
C SER A 83 11.25 -5.04 4.39
N PRO A 84 11.51 -6.14 3.67
CA PRO A 84 10.70 -7.36 3.79
C PRO A 84 10.62 -7.91 5.23
N GLY A 85 11.55 -7.55 6.11
CA GLY A 85 11.59 -8.01 7.50
C GLY A 85 10.39 -7.59 8.36
N VAL A 86 9.63 -6.54 7.97
CA VAL A 86 8.41 -6.14 8.69
C VAL A 86 7.16 -6.93 8.25
N VAL A 87 7.31 -7.86 7.31
CA VAL A 87 6.21 -8.67 6.76
C VAL A 87 6.46 -10.15 7.01
N THR A 88 5.74 -10.73 7.96
CA THR A 88 5.75 -12.18 8.19
C THR A 88 4.69 -12.86 7.33
N ARG A 89 5.09 -13.89 6.56
CA ARG A 89 4.13 -14.82 5.98
C ARG A 89 3.65 -15.79 7.06
N VAL A 90 2.39 -15.67 7.43
CA VAL A 90 1.71 -16.71 8.20
C VAL A 90 1.43 -17.83 7.20
N ARG A 91 2.00 -19.02 7.42
CA ARG A 91 1.62 -20.21 6.65
C ARG A 91 0.19 -20.59 7.04
N ASP A 92 -0.58 -21.08 6.07
CA ASP A 92 -1.76 -21.90 6.34
C ASP A 92 -1.33 -23.23 6.96
#